data_AF-A0A6J4VS21-F1
#
_entry.id   AF-A0A6J4VS21-F1
#
_cell.length_a   1.000
_cell.length_b   1.000
_cell.length_c   1.000
_cell.angle_alpha   90.00
_cell.angle_beta   90.00
_cell.angle_gamma   90.00
#
_symmetry.space_group_name_H-M   'P 1'
#
loop_
_entity.id
_entity.type
_entity.pdbx_description
1 polymer ?
#
loop_
_entity_poly.entity_id
_entity_poly.type
_entity_poly.pdbx_seq_one_letter_code
_entity_poly.pdbx_strand_id
1 'polypeptide(L)'
;PSEAGPDRFIGNSVVETDGGELVGFENHSALTFVGPGCEPFGRVVVGAGNNGRDGTGGARYKHAYGSYLHGSLLPKNPWFADRLIAAALARRHGPITLAPLPDDLERAAHATAVRRAQLTH
;
A
#
# COMPACT_ATOMS: atom_id res chain seq x y z
N PRO A 1 -1.35 16.49 -5.89
CA PRO A 1 -1.01 17.74 -5.17
C PRO A 1 -0.96 17.45 -3.67
N SER A 2 -0.12 18.13 -2.90
CA SER A 2 -0.05 17.94 -1.44
C SER A 2 0.05 19.27 -0.72
N GLU A 3 -0.60 19.36 0.43
CA GLU A 3 -0.54 20.52 1.33
C GLU A 3 -0.24 20.08 2.77
N ALA A 4 0.23 21.00 3.61
CA ALA A 4 0.46 20.72 5.02
C ALA A 4 -0.88 20.73 5.77
N GLY A 5 -1.20 19.63 6.45
CA GLY A 5 -2.34 19.54 7.35
C GLY A 5 -1.99 19.93 8.79
N PRO A 6 -3.00 20.31 9.59
CA PRO A 6 -2.82 20.67 11.00
C PRO A 6 -2.58 19.45 11.90
N ASP A 7 -3.08 18.28 11.49
CA ASP A 7 -3.01 17.03 12.24
C ASP A 7 -1.88 16.14 11.74
N ARG A 8 -1.45 15.19 12.58
CA ARG A 8 -0.51 14.14 12.20
C ARG A 8 -1.20 12.79 12.29
N PHE A 9 -1.34 12.12 11.16
CA PHE A 9 -1.87 10.76 11.10
C PHE A 9 -0.77 9.78 11.47
N ILE A 10 -0.96 9.08 12.59
CA ILE A 10 0.01 8.14 13.15
C ILE A 10 -0.73 6.86 13.52
N GLY A 11 -0.40 5.75 12.88
CA GLY A 11 -1.03 4.48 13.22
C GLY A 11 -0.76 3.35 12.24
N ASN A 12 -1.22 2.16 12.60
CA ASN A 12 -1.31 1.07 11.64
C ASN A 12 -2.36 1.41 10.59
N SER A 13 -2.08 1.07 9.33
CA SER A 13 -2.94 1.42 8.21
C SER A 13 -3.08 0.24 7.25
N VAL A 14 -4.29 0.04 6.75
CA VAL A 14 -4.66 -1.02 5.80
C VAL A 14 -5.38 -0.39 4.62
N VAL A 15 -4.89 -0.68 3.42
CA VAL A 15 -5.46 -0.21 2.15
C VAL A 15 -5.83 -1.42 1.30
N GLU A 16 -7.09 -1.56 0.94
CA GLU A 16 -7.58 -2.58 0.02
C GLU A 16 -7.32 -2.13 -1.44
N THR A 17 -6.62 -2.96 -2.20
CA THR A 17 -6.27 -2.69 -3.61
C THR A 17 -6.82 -3.78 -4.53
N ASP A 18 -6.62 -3.63 -5.84
CA ASP A 18 -6.96 -4.65 -6.84
C ASP A 18 -6.15 -5.97 -6.71
N GLY A 19 -5.02 -5.95 -5.99
CA GLY A 19 -4.17 -7.12 -5.77
C GLY A 19 -4.28 -7.73 -4.37
N GLY A 20 -5.09 -7.15 -3.48
CA GLY A 20 -5.21 -7.54 -2.08
C GLY A 20 -4.94 -6.38 -1.11
N GLU A 21 -4.91 -6.70 0.18
CA GLU A 21 -4.65 -5.73 1.24
C GLU A 21 -3.17 -5.33 1.29
N LEU A 22 -2.92 -4.04 1.47
CA LEU A 22 -1.63 -3.49 1.85
C LEU A 22 -1.67 -3.06 3.30
N VAL A 23 -0.78 -3.62 4.12
CA VAL A 23 -0.62 -3.25 5.52
C VAL A 23 0.70 -2.54 5.75
N GLY A 24 0.65 -1.46 6.54
CA GLY A 24 1.82 -0.68 6.92
C GLY A 24 1.57 0.18 8.14
N PHE A 25 2.39 1.20 8.30
CA PHE A 25 2.19 2.26 9.30
C PHE A 25 2.12 3.59 8.55
N GLU A 26 1.30 4.53 9.01
CA GLU A 26 1.21 5.90 8.51
C GLU A 26 1.69 6.89 9.58
N ASN A 27 2.40 7.93 9.13
CA ASN A 27 3.10 8.88 10.00
C ASN A 27 3.40 10.15 9.20
N HIS A 28 2.34 10.91 8.90
CA HIS A 28 2.45 12.11 8.08
C HIS A 28 1.42 13.16 8.51
N SER A 29 1.74 14.41 8.23
CA SER A 29 0.79 15.55 8.33
C SER A 29 0.40 16.08 6.96
N ALA A 30 1.07 15.64 5.89
CA ALA A 30 0.75 16.08 4.55
C ALA A 30 -0.59 15.47 4.08
N LEU A 31 -1.43 16.31 3.49
CA LEU A 31 -2.71 15.94 2.88
C LEU A 31 -2.48 15.83 1.38
N THR A 32 -2.50 14.61 0.86
CA THR A 32 -2.32 14.34 -0.58
C THR A 32 -3.66 14.18 -1.28
N PHE A 33 -3.74 14.76 -2.47
CA PHE A 33 -4.85 14.61 -3.41
C PHE A 33 -4.32 13.94 -4.67
N VAL A 34 -4.99 12.87 -5.09
CA VAL A 34 -4.66 12.14 -6.32
C VAL A 34 -4.74 13.12 -7.50
N GLY A 35 -3.62 13.28 -8.19
CA GLY A 35 -3.51 14.23 -9.29
C GLY A 35 -4.17 13.74 -10.57
N PRO A 36 -4.43 14.63 -11.54
CA PRO A 36 -4.95 14.26 -12.85
C PRO A 36 -4.10 13.17 -13.52
N GLY A 37 -4.77 12.19 -14.14
CA GLY A 37 -4.11 11.07 -14.82
C GLY A 37 -3.57 9.97 -13.90
N CYS A 38 -3.63 10.15 -12.57
CA CYS A 38 -3.39 9.10 -11.59
C CYS A 38 -4.72 8.58 -11.04
N GLU A 39 -4.67 7.38 -10.47
CA GLU A 39 -5.79 6.80 -9.73
C GLU A 39 -5.37 6.54 -8.28
N PRO A 40 -6.32 6.47 -7.32
CA PRO A 40 -6.04 5.96 -5.98
C PRO A 40 -5.36 4.60 -6.05
N PHE A 41 -4.38 4.34 -5.19
CA PHE A 41 -3.80 2.99 -5.15
C PHE A 41 -4.78 1.98 -4.53
N GLY A 42 -5.55 2.41 -3.53
CA GLY A 42 -6.66 1.62 -3.02
C GLY A 42 -7.57 2.39 -2.09
N ARG A 43 -8.53 1.68 -1.52
CA ARG A 43 -9.49 2.17 -0.53
C ARG A 43 -8.94 1.94 0.88
N VAL A 44 -9.01 2.94 1.73
CA VAL A 44 -8.62 2.79 3.14
C VAL A 44 -9.64 1.92 3.87
N VAL A 45 -9.14 0.92 4.59
CA VAL A 45 -9.92 0.08 5.51
C VAL A 45 -9.63 0.48 6.95
N VAL A 46 -8.37 0.79 7.25
CA VAL A 46 -7.87 1.23 8.56
C VAL A 46 -6.88 2.37 8.33
N GLY A 47 -6.96 3.46 9.10
CA GLY A 47 -6.08 4.62 9.02
C GLY A 47 -6.72 5.83 8.32
N ALA A 48 -5.91 6.87 8.07
CA ALA A 48 -6.32 8.11 7.43
C ALA A 48 -6.03 8.14 5.91
N GLY A 49 -5.08 7.32 5.44
CA GLY A 49 -4.72 7.27 4.03
C GLY A 49 -4.12 8.59 3.53
N ASN A 50 -4.55 9.06 2.35
CA ASN A 50 -3.91 10.20 1.71
C ASN A 50 -4.13 11.53 2.46
N ASN A 51 -5.30 11.72 3.08
CA ASN A 51 -5.67 13.01 3.67
C ASN A 51 -6.73 12.93 4.79
N GLY A 52 -7.14 11.74 5.22
CA GLY A 52 -8.12 11.56 6.29
C GLY A 52 -9.58 11.81 5.91
N ARG A 53 -9.90 12.18 4.66
CA ARG A 53 -11.28 12.48 4.24
C ARG A 53 -11.74 11.82 2.95
N ASP A 54 -10.84 11.53 2.01
CA ASP A 54 -11.22 10.98 0.71
C ASP A 54 -11.42 9.46 0.75
N GLY A 55 -11.07 8.79 1.85
CA GLY A 55 -11.16 7.32 1.99
C GLY A 55 -10.21 6.55 1.06
N THR A 56 -9.21 7.22 0.48
CA THR A 56 -8.24 6.64 -0.45
C THR A 56 -6.84 6.61 0.14
N GLY A 57 -6.11 5.54 -0.16
CA GLY A 57 -4.72 5.33 0.26
C GLY A 57 -3.81 5.24 -0.95
N GLY A 58 -2.76 6.05 -0.97
CA GLY A 58 -1.76 6.08 -2.03
C GLY A 58 -2.29 6.58 -3.39
N ALA A 59 -1.42 6.51 -4.39
CA ALA A 59 -1.72 6.81 -5.77
C ALA A 59 -0.96 5.86 -6.71
N ARG A 60 -1.54 5.59 -7.88
CA ARG A 60 -0.96 4.76 -8.93
C ARG A 60 -0.97 5.52 -10.26
N TYR A 61 0.14 5.43 -10.98
CA TYR A 61 0.26 5.81 -12.37
C TYR A 61 0.97 4.71 -13.14
N LYS A 62 0.23 3.91 -13.91
CA LYS A 62 0.77 2.70 -14.57
C LYS A 62 1.43 1.77 -13.52
N HIS A 63 2.73 1.52 -13.63
CA HIS A 63 3.51 0.73 -12.67
C HIS A 63 4.30 1.58 -11.65
N ALA A 64 3.98 2.87 -11.52
CA ALA A 64 4.48 3.73 -10.46
C ALA A 64 3.45 3.80 -9.33
N TYR A 65 3.89 3.52 -8.11
CA TYR A 65 3.05 3.44 -6.91
C TYR A 65 3.61 4.38 -5.83
N GLY A 66 2.75 5.22 -5.27
CA GLY A 66 3.05 6.07 -4.12
C GLY A 66 2.12 5.76 -2.96
N SER A 67 2.63 5.78 -1.73
CA SER A 67 1.86 5.53 -0.52
C SER A 67 2.53 6.15 0.70
N TYR A 68 1.75 6.51 1.72
CA TYR A 68 2.26 6.89 3.05
C TYR A 68 2.58 5.70 3.95
N LEU A 69 2.23 4.48 3.51
CA LEU A 69 2.59 3.26 4.20
C LEU A 69 4.12 3.15 4.25
N HIS A 70 4.68 3.18 5.44
CA HIS A 70 6.11 3.03 5.67
C HIS A 70 6.41 1.87 6.63
N GLY A 71 7.69 1.75 6.98
CA GLY A 71 8.28 0.52 7.53
C GLY A 71 8.66 -0.44 6.41
N SER A 72 8.83 -1.72 6.75
CA SER A 72 9.14 -2.78 5.78
C SER A 72 7.94 -3.11 4.89
N LEU A 73 7.56 -2.20 3.99
CA LEU A 73 6.36 -2.30 3.15
C LEU A 73 6.36 -3.59 2.32
N LEU A 74 7.44 -3.90 1.60
CA LEU A 74 7.48 -5.07 0.73
C LEU A 74 7.48 -6.40 1.52
N PRO A 75 8.31 -6.57 2.58
CA PRO A 75 8.24 -7.79 3.41
C PRO A 75 6.90 -8.00 4.10
N LYS A 76 6.18 -6.92 4.45
CA LYS A 76 4.83 -7.01 5.02
C LYS A 76 3.77 -7.36 3.97
N ASN A 77 4.06 -7.16 2.69
CA ASN A 77 3.10 -7.31 1.59
C ASN A 77 3.77 -8.11 0.45
N PRO A 78 4.06 -9.41 0.66
CA PRO A 78 4.82 -10.23 -0.29
C PRO A 78 4.18 -10.25 -1.69
N TRP A 79 2.86 -10.30 -1.78
CA TRP A 79 2.13 -10.23 -3.05
C TRP A 79 2.46 -8.95 -3.85
N PHE A 80 2.69 -7.82 -3.16
CA PHE A 80 3.00 -6.56 -3.80
C PHE A 80 4.46 -6.51 -4.26
N ALA A 81 5.37 -7.14 -3.50
CA ALA A 81 6.74 -7.35 -3.94
C ALA A 81 6.77 -8.16 -5.25
N ASP A 82 6.01 -9.26 -5.31
CA ASP A 82 5.87 -10.08 -6.52
C ASP A 82 5.29 -9.29 -7.68
N ARG A 83 4.27 -8.45 -7.44
CA ARG A 83 3.71 -7.56 -8.47
C ARG A 83 4.76 -6.63 -9.06
N LEU A 84 5.60 -6.01 -8.24
CA LEU A 84 6.66 -5.12 -8.70
C LEU A 84 7.72 -5.87 -9.51
N ILE A 85 8.13 -7.07 -9.04
CA ILE A 85 9.10 -7.92 -9.72
C ILE A 85 8.55 -8.39 -11.08
N ALA A 86 7.31 -8.88 -11.10
CA ALA A 86 6.64 -9.34 -12.32
C ALA A 86 6.51 -8.20 -13.35
N ALA A 87 6.11 -6.99 -12.91
CA ALA A 87 6.02 -5.83 -13.80
C ALA A 87 7.40 -5.43 -14.38
N ALA A 88 8.44 -5.46 -13.55
CA ALA A 88 9.80 -5.13 -13.98
C ALA A 88 10.35 -6.14 -15.00
N LEU A 89 10.15 -7.43 -14.75
CA LEU A 89 10.54 -8.50 -15.67
C LEU A 89 9.71 -8.46 -16.96
N ALA A 90 8.41 -8.26 -16.86
CA ALA A 90 7.52 -8.21 -18.02
C ALA A 90 7.88 -7.07 -18.98
N ARG A 91 8.29 -5.93 -18.45
CA ARG A 91 8.79 -4.80 -19.24
C ARG A 91 10.02 -5.14 -20.08
N ARG A 92 10.89 -6.04 -19.60
CA ARG A 92 12.15 -6.41 -20.27
C ARG A 92 12.02 -7.64 -21.15
N HIS A 93 11.18 -8.61 -20.75
CA HIS A 93 11.17 -9.96 -21.31
C HIS A 93 9.80 -10.38 -21.89
N GLY A 94 8.77 -9.54 -21.79
CA GLY A 94 7.39 -9.91 -22.13
C GLY A 94 6.68 -10.67 -20.99
N PRO A 95 5.43 -11.12 -21.19
CA PRO A 95 4.63 -11.74 -20.15
C PRO A 95 5.37 -12.85 -19.39
N ILE A 96 5.35 -12.79 -18.06
CA ILE A 96 6.08 -13.70 -17.17
C ILE A 96 5.14 -14.19 -16.06
N THR A 97 5.36 -15.41 -15.59
CA THR A 97 4.75 -15.95 -14.36
C THR A 97 5.87 -16.25 -13.38
N LEU A 98 5.80 -15.69 -12.18
CA LEU A 98 6.78 -15.98 -11.14
C LEU A 98 6.51 -17.39 -10.58
N ALA A 99 7.58 -18.17 -10.39
CA ALA A 99 7.46 -19.46 -9.72
C ALA A 99 7.14 -19.21 -8.23
N PRO A 100 6.19 -19.97 -7.65
CA PRO A 100 5.83 -19.79 -6.24
C PRO A 100 7.02 -20.14 -5.34
N LEU A 101 7.14 -19.40 -4.24
CA LEU A 101 8.07 -19.67 -3.15
C LEU A 101 7.29 -20.07 -1.90
N PRO A 102 7.89 -20.83 -0.97
CA PRO A 102 7.32 -21.04 0.36
C PRO A 102 7.29 -19.71 1.13
N ASP A 103 6.10 -19.14 1.29
CA ASP A 103 5.81 -17.81 1.85
C ASP A 103 4.83 -17.88 3.05
N ASP A 104 4.76 -19.04 3.71
CA ASP A 104 3.86 -19.27 4.85
C ASP A 104 4.10 -18.29 6.00
N LEU A 105 5.37 -17.98 6.29
CA LEU A 105 5.74 -17.08 7.38
C LEU A 105 5.36 -15.63 7.04
N GLU A 106 5.60 -15.21 5.79
CA GLU A 106 5.29 -13.90 5.28
C GLU A 106 3.77 -13.69 5.26
N ARG A 107 2.99 -14.69 4.81
CA ARG A 107 1.52 -14.67 4.88
C ARG A 107 1.02 -14.57 6.32
N ALA A 108 1.57 -15.37 7.23
CA ALA A 108 1.19 -15.32 8.64
C ALA A 108 1.53 -13.97 9.29
N ALA A 109 2.69 -13.40 8.96
CA ALA A 109 3.11 -12.07 9.41
C ALA A 109 2.22 -10.96 8.84
N HIS A 110 1.87 -11.02 7.55
CA HIS A 110 0.93 -10.11 6.91
C HIS A 110 -0.44 -10.15 7.60
N ALA A 111 -1.03 -11.34 7.76
CA ALA A 111 -2.32 -11.52 8.42
C ALA A 111 -2.31 -11.01 9.87
N THR A 112 -1.21 -11.25 10.60
CA THR A 112 -1.03 -10.73 11.96
C THR A 112 -0.97 -9.21 11.97
N ALA A 113 -0.29 -8.59 11.01
CA ALA A 113 -0.20 -7.14 10.90
C ALA A 113 -1.56 -6.51 10.57
N VAL A 114 -2.31 -7.08 9.62
CA VAL A 114 -3.68 -6.65 9.28
C VAL A 114 -4.59 -6.73 10.51
N ARG A 115 -4.60 -7.88 11.19
CA ARG A 115 -5.40 -8.08 12.40
C ARG A 115 -5.02 -7.08 13.50
N ARG A 116 -3.73 -6.83 13.70
CA ARG A 116 -3.27 -5.82 14.67
C ARG A 116 -3.78 -4.43 14.30
N ALA A 117 -3.70 -4.05 13.03
CA ALA A 117 -4.19 -2.75 12.56
C ALA A 117 -5.67 -2.57 12.88
N GLN A 118 -6.50 -3.57 12.58
CA GLN A 118 -7.95 -3.58 12.85
C GLN A 118 -8.29 -3.51 14.35
N LEU A 119 -7.42 -4.02 15.24
CA LEU A 119 -7.64 -4.00 16.69
C LEU A 119 -7.19 -2.70 17.37
N THR A 120 -6.32 -1.92 16.71
CA THR A 120 -5.71 -0.71 17.31
C THR A 120 -6.24 0.60 16.74
N HIS A 121 -7.28 0.54 15.91
CA HIS A 121 -7.95 1.69 15.31
C HIS A 121 -9.33 1.88 15.93
#